data_AF-A0A842Q257-F1
#
_entry.id   AF-A0A842Q257-F1
#
_cell.length_a   1.000
_cell.length_b   1.000
_cell.length_c   1.000
_cell.angle_alpha   90.00
_cell.angle_beta   90.00
_cell.angle_gamma   90.00
#
_symmetry.space_group_name_H-M   'P 1'
#
loop_
_entity.id
_entity.type
_entity.pdbx_description
1 polymer ?
#
loop_
_entity_poly.entity_id
_entity_poly.type
_entity_poly.pdbx_seq_one_letter_code
_entity_poly.pdbx_strand_id
1 'polypeptide(L)'
;MRSTEYYIDNQEKPWKERYCRSGLYHSEAPTGVRQFIRQNIRWKKDWFRVAIFNIPFFSKIRSPLISSFFLETALAFLSTLIIIRALSVRPVQEDYWDTLLYTSGIIFVGLSYCLDFSIRHNDAKMWPSRILMAFLGSFFLDLLFYYAILTIRDKSWING
;
A
#
# COMPACT_ATOMS: atom_id res chain seq x y z
N MET A 1 -12.03 -27.65 -12.25
CA MET A 1 -11.71 -26.20 -12.30
C MET A 1 -10.42 -26.04 -13.08
N ARG A 2 -10.46 -25.44 -14.27
CA ARG A 2 -9.23 -25.17 -15.06
C ARG A 2 -8.56 -23.92 -14.48
N SER A 3 -7.38 -24.08 -13.87
CA SER A 3 -6.46 -22.98 -13.60
C SER A 3 -6.07 -22.37 -14.95
N THR A 4 -6.31 -21.07 -15.12
CA THR A 4 -5.73 -20.30 -16.22
C THR A 4 -4.23 -20.15 -15.95
N GLU A 5 -3.44 -21.03 -16.53
CA GLU A 5 -1.98 -21.07 -16.45
C GLU A 5 -1.38 -20.17 -17.55
N TYR A 6 -0.40 -19.34 -17.18
CA TYR A 6 0.29 -18.44 -18.08
C TYR A 6 1.80 -18.64 -17.98
N TYR A 7 2.44 -18.66 -19.15
CA TYR A 7 3.75 -19.25 -19.39
C TYR A 7 4.87 -18.20 -19.34
N ILE A 8 5.85 -18.40 -18.48
CA ILE A 8 7.17 -17.77 -18.57
C ILE A 8 8.14 -18.94 -18.71
N ASP A 9 8.64 -19.13 -19.92
CA ASP A 9 9.46 -20.28 -20.31
C ASP A 9 8.70 -21.61 -20.36
N ASN A 10 9.08 -22.48 -21.27
CA ASN A 10 8.31 -23.63 -21.78
C ASN A 10 8.22 -24.81 -20.78
N GLN A 11 8.19 -24.54 -19.47
CA GLN A 11 8.17 -25.54 -18.41
C GLN A 11 6.98 -25.36 -17.45
N GLU A 12 6.05 -26.30 -17.53
CA GLU A 12 4.92 -26.51 -16.62
C GLU A 12 5.39 -26.94 -15.22
N LYS A 13 5.96 -26.03 -14.44
CA LYS A 13 6.21 -26.30 -13.02
C LYS A 13 5.21 -25.50 -12.19
N PRO A 14 4.27 -26.17 -11.46
CA PRO A 14 3.44 -25.49 -10.48
C PRO A 14 4.34 -25.12 -9.30
N TRP A 15 4.92 -23.91 -9.35
CA TRP A 15 5.71 -23.37 -8.26
C TRP A 15 4.79 -23.15 -7.06
N LYS A 16 5.09 -23.85 -5.95
CA LYS A 16 4.42 -23.64 -4.67
C LYS A 16 5.25 -22.69 -3.83
N GLU A 17 4.81 -21.46 -3.73
CA GLU A 17 5.41 -20.49 -2.82
C GLU A 17 4.98 -20.80 -1.38
N ARG A 18 5.92 -20.73 -0.44
CA ARG A 18 5.63 -20.88 1.00
C ARG A 18 6.26 -19.71 1.74
N TYR A 19 5.47 -19.07 2.60
CA TYR A 19 5.97 -18.06 3.51
C TYR A 19 6.69 -18.73 4.70
N CYS A 20 7.94 -18.35 4.94
CA CYS A 20 8.73 -18.82 6.07
C CYS A 20 8.94 -17.68 7.07
N ARG A 21 8.30 -17.75 8.24
CA ARG A 21 8.40 -16.72 9.28
C ARG A 21 9.78 -16.69 9.97
N SER A 22 10.47 -17.83 10.03
CA SER A 22 11.78 -17.96 10.70
C SER A 22 12.97 -17.56 9.82
N GLY A 23 12.74 -17.22 8.55
CA GLY A 23 13.80 -16.72 7.68
C GLY A 23 14.33 -15.38 8.20
N LEU A 24 15.62 -15.33 8.54
CA LEU A 24 16.30 -14.11 8.94
C LEU A 24 16.85 -13.42 7.69
N TYR A 25 16.38 -12.21 7.44
CA TYR A 25 16.86 -11.37 6.34
C TYR A 25 17.29 -10.03 6.92
N HIS A 26 18.49 -9.60 6.56
CA HIS A 26 18.99 -8.27 6.91
C HIS A 26 18.68 -7.32 5.76
N SER A 27 17.82 -6.33 6.02
CA SER A 27 17.49 -5.27 5.08
C SER A 27 17.93 -3.92 5.62
N GLU A 28 18.52 -3.09 4.78
CA GLU A 28 18.84 -1.71 5.13
C GLU A 28 17.60 -0.83 5.05
N ALA A 29 17.28 -0.15 6.14
CA ALA A 29 16.20 0.84 6.19
C ALA A 29 16.75 2.23 5.82
N PRO A 30 15.94 3.10 5.17
CA PRO A 30 16.35 4.45 4.86
C PRO A 30 16.62 5.23 6.15
N THR A 31 17.78 5.90 6.22
CA THR A 31 18.21 6.65 7.42
C THR A 31 17.74 8.11 7.41
N GLY A 32 17.30 8.61 6.24
CA GLY A 32 16.86 10.00 6.08
C GLY A 32 15.52 10.16 5.35
N VAL A 33 14.84 11.28 5.60
CA VAL A 33 13.52 11.60 5.03
C VAL A 33 13.54 11.62 3.49
N ARG A 34 14.60 12.17 2.88
CA ARG A 34 14.73 12.21 1.41
C ARG A 34 14.89 10.82 0.81
N GLN A 35 15.55 9.90 1.50
CA GLN A 35 15.66 8.50 1.04
C GLN A 35 14.31 7.80 1.20
N PHE A 36 13.64 8.00 2.35
CA PHE A 36 12.31 7.47 2.62
C PHE A 36 11.27 7.90 1.58
N ILE A 37 11.20 9.19 1.22
CA ILE A 37 10.25 9.68 0.20
C ILE A 37 10.54 9.06 -1.17
N ARG A 38 11.82 9.00 -1.58
CA ARG A 38 12.22 8.37 -2.84
C ARG A 38 11.83 6.89 -2.88
N GLN A 39 12.04 6.17 -1.77
CA GLN A 39 11.67 4.78 -1.65
C GLN A 39 10.14 4.57 -1.76
N ASN A 40 9.34 5.43 -1.12
CA ASN A 40 7.89 5.39 -1.22
C ASN A 40 7.39 5.67 -2.63
N ILE A 41 7.95 6.66 -3.33
CA ILE A 41 7.63 6.94 -4.73
C ILE A 41 7.96 5.72 -5.60
N ARG A 42 9.13 5.11 -5.37
CA ARG A 42 9.58 3.88 -6.04
C ARG A 42 8.59 2.73 -5.85
N TRP A 43 8.19 2.45 -4.62
CA TRP A 43 7.22 1.40 -4.31
C TRP A 43 5.86 1.67 -4.94
N LYS A 44 5.37 2.91 -4.90
CA LYS A 44 4.08 3.28 -5.50
C LYS A 44 4.09 3.15 -7.03
N LYS A 45 5.18 3.50 -7.71
CA LYS A 45 5.35 3.28 -9.16
C LYS A 45 5.31 1.80 -9.51
N ASP A 46 6.05 0.98 -8.75
CA ASP A 46 6.13 -0.46 -8.99
C ASP A 46 4.78 -1.14 -8.74
N TRP A 47 4.14 -0.83 -7.62
CA TRP A 47 2.79 -1.30 -7.30
C TRP A 47 1.79 -0.96 -8.42
N PHE A 48 1.79 0.28 -8.93
CA PHE A 48 0.88 0.68 -10.01
C PHE A 48 1.17 -0.07 -11.32
N ARG A 49 2.44 -0.27 -11.67
CA ARG A 49 2.83 -1.03 -12.86
C ARG A 49 2.37 -2.48 -12.76
N VAL A 50 2.62 -3.13 -11.63
CA VAL A 50 2.24 -4.51 -11.38
C VAL A 50 0.72 -4.65 -11.33
N ALA A 51 0.02 -3.71 -10.68
CA ALA A 51 -1.44 -3.71 -10.62
C ALA A 51 -2.04 -3.67 -12.03
N ILE A 52 -1.61 -2.74 -12.90
CA ILE A 52 -2.09 -2.66 -14.28
C ILE A 52 -1.74 -3.92 -15.08
N PHE A 53 -0.51 -4.41 -14.93
CA PHE A 53 -0.07 -5.62 -15.64
C PHE A 53 -0.89 -6.85 -15.24
N ASN A 54 -1.30 -6.95 -13.97
CA ASN A 54 -2.02 -8.10 -13.44
C ASN A 54 -3.53 -8.10 -13.72
N ILE A 55 -4.15 -6.95 -14.02
CA ILE A 55 -5.58 -6.83 -14.35
C ILE A 55 -6.07 -7.90 -15.37
N PRO A 56 -5.46 -8.04 -16.57
CA PRO A 56 -5.93 -9.01 -17.56
C PRO A 56 -5.74 -10.48 -17.16
N PHE A 57 -4.86 -10.76 -16.20
CA PHE A 57 -4.65 -12.10 -15.69
C PHE A 57 -5.70 -12.43 -14.63
N PHE A 58 -5.92 -11.51 -13.70
CA PHE A 58 -6.89 -11.68 -12.62
C PHE A 58 -8.34 -11.63 -13.10
N SER A 59 -8.64 -10.87 -14.15
CA SER A 59 -9.99 -10.86 -14.75
C SER A 59 -10.43 -12.22 -15.32
N LYS A 60 -9.48 -13.14 -15.57
CA LYS A 60 -9.76 -14.47 -16.11
C LYS A 60 -9.95 -15.54 -15.05
N ILE A 61 -9.51 -15.27 -13.83
CA ILE A 61 -9.66 -16.19 -12.71
C ILE A 61 -11.12 -16.09 -12.22
N ARG A 62 -11.76 -17.22 -11.91
CA ARG A 62 -13.15 -17.28 -11.44
C ARG A 62 -13.21 -17.62 -9.95
N SER A 63 -12.70 -16.73 -9.12
CA SER A 63 -12.72 -16.86 -7.65
C SER A 63 -13.30 -15.59 -7.01
N PRO A 64 -14.22 -15.70 -6.03
CA PRO A 64 -14.72 -14.53 -5.31
C PRO A 64 -13.63 -13.69 -4.65
N LEU A 65 -12.49 -14.31 -4.32
CA LEU A 65 -11.35 -13.65 -3.67
C LEU A 65 -10.67 -12.62 -4.57
N ILE A 66 -10.84 -12.71 -5.88
CA ILE A 66 -10.22 -11.75 -6.82
C ILE A 66 -10.91 -10.39 -6.75
N SER A 67 -12.19 -10.36 -6.39
CA SER A 67 -12.91 -9.11 -6.18
C SER A 67 -12.20 -8.22 -5.15
N SER A 68 -11.51 -8.82 -4.17
CA SER A 68 -10.68 -8.08 -3.22
C SER A 68 -9.53 -7.33 -3.88
N PHE A 69 -8.87 -7.92 -4.88
CA PHE A 69 -7.80 -7.24 -5.63
C PHE A 69 -8.34 -6.02 -6.40
N PHE A 70 -9.47 -6.17 -7.09
CA PHE A 70 -10.08 -5.06 -7.82
C PHE A 70 -10.58 -3.97 -6.88
N LEU A 71 -11.17 -4.37 -5.74
CA LEU A 71 -11.60 -3.45 -4.70
C LEU A 71 -10.42 -2.68 -4.11
N GLU A 72 -9.34 -3.37 -3.73
CA GLU A 72 -8.12 -2.75 -3.19
C GLU A 72 -7.50 -1.78 -4.21
N THR A 73 -7.42 -2.20 -5.48
CA THR A 73 -6.91 -1.35 -6.56
C THR A 73 -7.77 -0.10 -6.72
N ALA A 74 -9.11 -0.24 -6.75
CA ALA A 74 -10.03 0.89 -6.85
C ALA A 74 -9.94 1.81 -5.63
N LEU A 75 -9.87 1.23 -4.43
CA LEU A 75 -9.73 1.97 -3.17
C LEU A 75 -8.41 2.73 -3.10
N ALA A 76 -7.31 2.21 -3.65
CA ALA A 76 -6.04 2.93 -3.72
C ALA A 76 -6.11 4.19 -4.59
N PHE A 77 -6.92 4.19 -5.65
CA PHE A 77 -7.19 5.41 -6.42
C PHE A 77 -8.17 6.34 -5.70
N LEU A 78 -9.22 5.79 -5.09
CA LEU A 78 -10.21 6.57 -4.38
C LEU A 78 -9.68 7.19 -3.08
N SER A 79 -8.70 6.55 -2.42
CA SER A 79 -8.19 6.98 -1.12
C SER A 79 -7.77 8.43 -1.13
N THR A 80 -7.03 8.86 -2.15
CA THR A 80 -6.56 10.24 -2.23
C THR A 80 -7.68 11.23 -2.50
N LEU A 81 -8.68 10.86 -3.31
CA LEU A 81 -9.87 11.69 -3.50
C LEU A 81 -10.67 11.82 -2.19
N ILE A 82 -10.78 10.74 -1.43
CA ILE A 82 -11.43 10.72 -0.12
C ILE A 82 -10.68 11.62 0.86
N ILE A 83 -9.34 11.56 0.89
CA ILE A 83 -8.49 12.41 1.74
C ILE A 83 -8.71 13.89 1.44
N ILE A 84 -8.63 14.27 0.15
CA ILE A 84 -8.83 15.67 -0.26
C ILE A 84 -10.24 16.15 0.10
N ARG A 85 -11.26 15.32 -0.13
CA ARG A 85 -12.63 15.66 0.23
C ARG A 85 -12.80 15.81 1.74
N ALA A 86 -12.37 14.81 2.51
CA ALA A 86 -12.60 14.74 3.94
C ALA A 86 -11.83 15.83 4.72
N LEU A 87 -10.60 16.14 4.31
CA LEU A 87 -9.71 17.04 5.06
C LEU A 87 -9.57 18.45 4.48
N SER A 88 -9.96 18.67 3.22
CA SER A 88 -9.88 20.01 2.60
C SER A 88 -11.25 20.57 2.22
N VAL A 89 -12.10 19.79 1.53
CA VAL A 89 -13.37 20.32 1.01
C VAL A 89 -14.44 20.45 2.10
N ARG A 90 -14.59 19.44 2.95
CA ARG A 90 -15.65 19.42 3.96
C ARG A 90 -15.47 20.40 5.12
N PRO A 91 -14.25 20.60 5.67
CA PRO A 91 -14.03 21.63 6.69
C PRO A 91 -14.38 23.03 6.19
N VAL A 92 -14.12 23.33 4.91
CA VAL A 92 -14.47 24.61 4.27
C VAL A 92 -15.99 24.79 4.15
N GLN A 93 -16.75 23.69 4.12
CA GLN A 93 -18.22 23.67 4.12
C GLN A 93 -18.82 23.62 5.53
N GLU A 94 -18.01 23.81 6.58
CA GLU A 94 -18.40 23.74 8.00
C GLU A 94 -18.93 22.36 8.45
N ASP A 95 -18.75 21.32 7.64
CA ASP A 95 -19.13 19.95 7.98
C ASP A 95 -17.93 19.17 8.55
N TYR A 96 -17.78 19.27 9.87
CA TYR A 96 -16.68 18.62 10.59
C TYR A 96 -16.91 17.13 10.85
N TRP A 97 -18.13 16.60 10.65
CA TRP A 97 -18.43 15.20 10.92
C TRP A 97 -17.65 14.25 10.01
N ASP A 98 -17.57 14.57 8.71
CA ASP A 98 -16.79 13.80 7.74
C ASP A 98 -15.30 13.75 8.13
N THR A 99 -14.77 14.88 8.61
CA THR A 99 -13.36 14.99 9.06
C THR A 99 -13.11 14.14 10.31
N LEU A 100 -14.01 14.21 11.29
CA LEU A 100 -13.91 13.44 12.53
C LEU A 100 -14.01 11.93 12.26
N LEU A 101 -14.98 11.52 11.45
CA LEU A 101 -15.17 10.11 11.10
C LEU A 101 -13.95 9.56 10.34
N TYR A 102 -13.42 10.32 9.38
CA TYR A 102 -12.22 9.91 8.65
C TYR A 102 -10.98 9.80 9.56
N THR A 103 -10.76 10.80 10.40
CA THR A 103 -9.61 10.84 11.32
C THR A 103 -9.68 9.72 12.36
N SER A 104 -10.87 9.46 12.92
CA SER A 104 -11.09 8.34 13.86
C SER A 104 -10.84 6.98 13.21
N GLY A 105 -11.22 6.80 11.94
CA GLY A 105 -10.90 5.61 11.16
C GLY A 105 -9.40 5.39 11.00
N ILE A 106 -8.64 6.44 10.68
CA ILE A 106 -7.16 6.36 10.61
C ILE A 106 -6.55 5.97 11.96
N ILE A 107 -7.02 6.59 13.04
CA ILE A 107 -6.55 6.29 14.39
C ILE A 107 -6.87 4.83 14.74
N PHE A 108 -8.07 4.34 14.43
CA PHE A 108 -8.47 2.96 14.67
C PHE A 108 -7.58 1.95 13.93
N VAL A 109 -7.27 2.20 12.66
CA VAL A 109 -6.34 1.38 11.87
C VAL A 109 -4.92 1.44 12.47
N GLY A 110 -4.44 2.62 12.83
CA GLY A 110 -3.14 2.80 13.49
C GLY A 110 -3.04 2.03 14.82
N LEU A 111 -4.10 2.06 15.63
CA LEU A 111 -4.22 1.31 16.88
C LEU A 111 -4.22 -0.20 16.63
N SER A 112 -4.91 -0.67 15.59
CA SER A 112 -4.95 -2.09 15.21
C SER A 112 -3.55 -2.61 14.87
N TYR A 113 -2.77 -1.86 14.08
CA TYR A 113 -1.37 -2.19 13.77
C TYR A 113 -0.45 -2.13 14.99
N CYS A 114 -0.69 -1.16 15.87
CA CYS A 114 0.00 -1.03 17.13
C CYS A 114 -0.22 -2.26 18.03
N LEU A 115 -1.47 -2.69 18.18
CA LEU A 115 -1.85 -3.87 18.97
C LEU A 115 -1.21 -5.14 18.40
N ASP A 116 -1.31 -5.37 17.09
CA ASP A 116 -0.68 -6.53 16.45
C ASP A 116 0.84 -6.56 16.67
N PHE A 117 1.49 -5.40 16.59
CA PHE A 117 2.92 -5.30 16.84
C PHE A 117 3.29 -5.56 18.31
N SER A 118 2.54 -5.00 19.24
CA SER A 118 2.77 -5.17 20.69
C SER A 118 2.66 -6.65 21.09
N ILE A 119 1.73 -7.39 20.50
CA ILE A 119 1.54 -8.82 20.77
C ILE A 119 2.73 -9.64 20.23
N ARG A 120 3.29 -9.24 19.08
CA ARG A 120 4.39 -9.98 18.42
C ARG A 120 5.78 -9.64 18.97
N HIS A 121 5.96 -8.42 19.50
CA HIS A 121 7.25 -7.89 19.92
C HIS A 121 7.10 -7.12 21.24
N ASN A 122 7.04 -7.87 22.34
CA ASN A 122 6.81 -7.31 23.67
C ASN A 122 7.94 -6.34 24.12
N ASP A 123 9.16 -6.50 23.58
CA ASP A 123 10.34 -5.73 24.00
C ASP A 123 10.53 -4.39 23.26
N ALA A 124 9.72 -4.12 22.24
CA ALA A 124 9.93 -2.97 21.36
C ALA A 124 9.23 -1.69 21.87
N LYS A 125 9.99 -0.77 22.45
CA LYS A 125 9.50 0.49 23.05
C LYS A 125 8.86 1.49 22.06
N MET A 126 9.11 1.34 20.75
CA MET A 126 8.65 2.29 19.73
C MET A 126 7.30 1.93 19.11
N TRP A 127 6.50 1.05 19.71
CA TRP A 127 5.19 0.65 19.18
C TRP A 127 4.22 1.82 18.88
N PRO A 128 4.17 2.94 19.63
CA PRO A 128 3.22 4.02 19.34
C PRO A 128 3.53 4.76 18.04
N SER A 129 4.77 4.70 17.56
CA SER A 129 5.20 5.33 16.30
C SER A 129 4.40 4.84 15.08
N ARG A 130 3.72 3.69 15.20
CA ARG A 130 2.85 3.12 14.17
C ARG A 130 1.58 3.93 13.95
N ILE A 131 1.02 4.54 15.00
CA ILE A 131 -0.14 5.43 14.88
C ILE A 131 0.27 6.68 14.10
N LEU A 132 1.41 7.26 14.46
CA LEU A 132 1.97 8.39 13.73
C LEU A 132 2.25 8.03 12.26
N MET A 133 2.78 6.84 12.00
CA MET A 133 3.01 6.37 10.63
C MET A 133 1.72 6.12 9.84
N ALA A 134 0.64 5.64 10.47
CA ALA A 134 -0.66 5.52 9.82
C ALA A 134 -1.22 6.88 9.39
N PHE A 135 -1.05 7.90 10.24
CA PHE A 135 -1.44 9.27 9.95
C PHE A 135 -0.58 9.88 8.83
N LEU A 136 0.74 9.79 8.94
CA LEU A 136 1.67 10.28 7.91
C LEU A 136 1.45 9.56 6.57
N GLY A 137 1.18 8.26 6.61
CA GLY A 137 0.89 7.45 5.43
C GLY A 137 -0.35 7.93 4.70
N SER A 138 -1.45 8.03 5.43
CA SER A 138 -2.74 8.44 4.87
C SER A 138 -2.70 9.88 4.37
N PHE A 139 -2.07 10.82 5.09
CA PHE A 139 -2.10 12.22 4.67
C PHE A 139 -1.04 12.57 3.61
N PHE A 140 0.21 12.18 3.82
CA PHE A 140 1.33 12.61 2.96
C PHE A 140 1.69 11.57 1.91
N LEU A 141 1.77 10.29 2.28
CA LEU A 141 2.23 9.26 1.35
C LEU A 141 1.18 8.94 0.29
N ASP A 142 -0.11 9.06 0.59
CA ASP A 142 -1.15 8.84 -0.41
C ASP A 142 -1.21 9.96 -1.45
N LEU A 143 -0.95 11.22 -1.08
CA LEU A 143 -0.78 12.28 -2.08
C LEU A 143 0.43 12.03 -3.00
N LEU A 144 1.51 11.42 -2.48
CA LEU A 144 2.66 11.01 -3.29
C LEU A 144 2.31 9.94 -4.34
N PHE A 145 1.18 9.23 -4.21
CA PHE A 145 0.73 8.25 -5.21
C PHE A 145 0.45 8.89 -6.57
N TYR A 146 -0.21 10.06 -6.59
CA TYR A 146 -0.51 10.77 -7.83
C TYR A 146 0.77 11.31 -8.46
N TYR A 147 1.68 11.84 -7.63
CA TYR A 147 3.00 12.24 -8.09
C TYR A 147 3.79 11.05 -8.68
N ALA A 148 3.71 9.87 -8.07
CA ALA A 148 4.35 8.66 -8.56
C ALA A 148 3.80 8.24 -9.94
N ILE A 149 2.47 8.32 -10.15
CA ILE A 149 1.83 8.03 -11.44
C ILE A 149 2.28 9.04 -12.51
N LEU A 150 2.27 10.33 -12.21
CA LEU A 150 2.70 11.37 -13.16
C LEU A 150 4.16 11.21 -13.58
N THR A 151 5.02 10.79 -12.65
CA THR A 151 6.46 10.59 -12.90
C THR A 151 6.82 9.16 -13.28
N ILE A 152 5.85 8.31 -13.63
CA ILE A 152 6.11 6.87 -13.88
C ILE A 152 7.06 6.61 -15.05
N ARG A 153 7.14 7.54 -16.01
CA ARG A 153 8.04 7.46 -17.18
C ARG A 153 9.49 7.76 -16.84
N ASP A 154 9.75 8.39 -15.68
CA ASP A 154 11.09 8.68 -15.25
C ASP A 154 11.84 7.38 -14.91
N LYS A 155 12.84 7.06 -15.72
CA LYS A 155 13.72 5.90 -15.58
C LYS A 155 14.96 6.20 -14.73
N SER A 156 15.00 7.31 -14.01
CA SER A 156 16.09 7.67 -13.07
C SER A 156 16.47 6.55 -12.09
N TRP A 157 15.62 5.54 -11.96
CA TRP A 157 15.84 4.27 -11.27
C TRP A 157 17.01 3.39 -11.76
N ILE A 158 17.41 3.49 -13.03
CA ILE A 158 18.50 2.69 -13.61
C ILE A 158 19.87 3.37 -13.38
N ASN A 159 19.86 4.70 -13.26
CA ASN A 159 21.07 5.49 -13.10
C ASN A 159 21.22 5.85 -11.62
N GLY A 160 21.52 4.84 -10.80
CA GLY A 160 22.07 4.99 -9.45
C GLY A 160 23.58 4.92 -9.50
#